data_AF-A0A359CJM5-F1
#
_entry.id   AF-A0A359CJM5-F1
#
_cell.length_a   1.000
_cell.length_b   1.000
_cell.length_c   1.000
_cell.angle_alpha   90.00
_cell.angle_beta   90.00
_cell.angle_gamma   90.00
#
_symmetry.space_group_name_H-M   'P 1'
#
loop_
_entity.id
_entity.type
_entity.pdbx_description
1 polymer ?
#
loop_
_entity_poly.entity_id
_entity_poly.type
_entity_poly.pdbx_seq_one_letter_code
_entity_poly.pdbx_strand_id
1 'polypeptide(L)'
;MKKIKMMIAALLCGIAAFTACDKGEDPIVEEGIKIEGKWTIKEINFTSNVKQWGSNWVENQYELIPWAPSMFGSLSGVEFTNQDYIDSKTGISGKVYKQYNKSFGNSGTIYYVWNYSSDGKGFSVKQFNESMPPFDFSLTETSSLKEATIDGKRSLEFTTTVQSLDQAKKDVPYTDPFGRPKVTATATFTLVEATGEIDTNITPALKLNGQELIVPEVFTPTVTNENIAGKAWLLKNGSKLYDPSIKDSQDPKYEFAKLMTLHFYKEDSVKIRYSFPMGIVGTKQALRSFDEKTSLFSYVKEAGAMASNTQKFVWKASYALEDDTQYLVLDLQEVIDKYKTENEAKLDLSSVDQALFKRQFVSVKPEEVGDKSEKVNKDNYTIFK
;
A
#
# COMPACT_ATOMS: atom_id res chain seq x y z
N MET A 1 -54.48 41.89 -80.92
CA MET A 1 -55.16 40.58 -81.08
C MET A 1 -54.48 39.57 -80.17
N LYS A 2 -55.09 39.22 -79.02
CA LYS A 2 -55.48 37.85 -78.58
C LYS A 2 -54.39 36.78 -78.84
N LYS A 3 -53.74 36.14 -77.86
CA LYS A 3 -54.22 35.28 -76.74
C LYS A 3 -53.05 35.12 -75.72
N ILE A 4 -53.14 35.30 -74.40
CA ILE A 4 -53.79 34.54 -73.30
C ILE A 4 -53.43 33.05 -73.19
N LYS A 5 -52.65 32.70 -72.14
CA LYS A 5 -52.78 31.64 -71.11
C LYS A 5 -51.55 31.77 -70.17
N MET A 6 -51.55 32.48 -69.04
CA MET A 6 -52.14 32.30 -67.70
C MET A 6 -51.65 31.08 -66.87
N MET A 7 -50.92 31.41 -65.77
CA MET A 7 -50.74 30.76 -64.44
C MET A 7 -50.21 29.30 -64.36
N ILE A 8 -49.40 28.84 -63.38
CA ILE A 8 -49.44 28.90 -61.88
C ILE A 8 -47.98 28.65 -61.39
N ALA A 9 -47.32 29.56 -60.66
CA ALA A 9 -47.11 29.66 -59.19
C ALA A 9 -46.14 28.65 -58.52
N ALA A 10 -45.34 29.21 -57.58
CA ALA A 10 -44.59 28.58 -56.48
C ALA A 10 -43.30 27.79 -56.87
N LEU A 11 -42.15 27.86 -56.18
CA LEU A 11 -41.72 28.49 -54.93
C LEU A 11 -40.21 28.15 -54.76
N LEU A 12 -39.51 28.92 -53.92
CA LEU A 12 -38.23 28.63 -53.23
C LEU A 12 -36.89 28.92 -53.93
N CYS A 13 -36.25 29.93 -53.32
CA CYS A 13 -34.86 29.97 -52.85
C CYS A 13 -33.74 29.92 -53.89
N GLY A 14 -32.80 30.85 -53.93
CA GLY A 14 -32.44 31.87 -52.94
C GLY A 14 -30.99 32.24 -53.20
N ILE A 15 -30.81 33.42 -53.79
CA ILE A 15 -29.67 34.34 -53.65
C ILE A 15 -28.28 33.67 -53.57
N ALA A 16 -27.68 33.47 -54.74
CA ALA A 16 -26.23 33.43 -54.92
C ALA A 16 -25.76 34.85 -55.29
N ALA A 17 -25.18 35.54 -54.31
CA ALA A 17 -24.29 36.72 -54.43
C ALA A 17 -23.81 36.97 -53.00
N PHE A 18 -22.53 37.01 -52.65
CA PHE A 18 -21.45 37.79 -53.23
C PHE A 18 -20.10 37.11 -52.98
N THR A 19 -19.22 37.14 -53.98
CA THR A 19 -17.79 36.86 -53.84
C THR A 19 -17.01 38.17 -53.66
N ALA A 20 -15.92 38.05 -52.90
CA ALA A 20 -14.80 38.99 -52.67
C ALA A 20 -14.90 39.92 -51.43
N CYS A 21 -14.20 39.55 -50.34
CA CYS A 21 -13.07 40.35 -49.83
C CYS A 21 -12.28 39.60 -48.74
N ASP A 22 -10.97 39.77 -48.83
CA ASP A 22 -9.88 39.54 -47.87
C ASP A 22 -9.74 38.24 -47.07
N LYS A 23 -8.59 37.59 -47.32
CA LYS A 23 -7.96 36.60 -46.45
C LYS A 23 -7.50 37.28 -45.16
N GLY A 24 -8.42 37.42 -44.20
CA GLY A 24 -8.03 37.34 -42.81
C GLY A 24 -7.68 35.89 -42.52
N GLU A 25 -6.41 35.58 -42.29
CA GLU A 25 -6.08 34.36 -41.56
C GLU A 25 -6.69 34.54 -40.17
N ASP A 26 -7.82 33.86 -39.92
CA ASP A 26 -8.34 33.69 -38.57
C ASP A 26 -7.18 33.20 -37.69
N PRO A 27 -6.94 33.79 -36.51
CA PRO A 27 -5.93 33.27 -35.61
C PRO A 27 -6.26 31.81 -35.33
N ILE A 28 -5.35 30.91 -35.71
CA ILE A 28 -5.43 29.50 -35.34
C ILE A 28 -5.37 29.47 -33.81
N VAL A 29 -6.52 29.35 -33.17
CA VAL A 29 -6.60 29.03 -31.74
C VAL A 29 -6.09 27.60 -31.64
N GLU A 30 -4.87 27.41 -31.12
CA GLU A 30 -4.41 26.08 -30.73
C GLU A 30 -5.49 25.46 -29.83
N GLU A 31 -6.13 24.39 -30.29
CA GLU A 31 -7.02 23.61 -29.45
C GLU A 31 -6.20 23.08 -28.28
N GLY A 32 -6.50 23.55 -27.07
CA GLY A 32 -5.84 23.09 -25.85
C GLY A 32 -5.99 21.58 -25.67
N ILE A 33 -5.08 20.97 -24.91
CA ILE A 33 -5.13 19.54 -24.59
C ILE A 33 -6.44 19.25 -23.87
N LYS A 34 -7.29 18.42 -24.49
CA LYS A 34 -8.53 17.94 -23.91
C LYS A 34 -8.21 17.03 -22.72
N ILE A 35 -8.70 17.33 -21.51
CA ILE A 35 -8.44 16.51 -20.31
C ILE A 35 -9.66 15.81 -19.74
N GLU A 36 -10.85 16.07 -20.29
CA GLU A 36 -12.09 15.48 -19.80
C GLU A 36 -12.09 13.96 -19.97
N GLY A 37 -12.55 13.25 -18.93
CA GLY A 37 -12.59 11.79 -18.90
C GLY A 37 -12.15 11.22 -17.55
N LYS A 38 -12.16 9.89 -17.48
CA LYS A 38 -11.67 9.11 -16.34
C LYS A 38 -10.22 8.71 -16.56
N TRP A 39 -9.41 8.87 -15.53
CA TRP A 39 -7.96 8.67 -15.59
C TRP A 39 -7.47 7.89 -14.39
N THR A 40 -6.76 6.80 -14.61
CA THR A 40 -5.99 6.10 -13.56
C THR A 40 -4.72 6.90 -13.29
N ILE A 41 -4.39 7.13 -12.02
CA ILE A 41 -3.10 7.73 -11.65
C ILE A 41 -2.06 6.61 -11.68
N LYS A 42 -1.11 6.68 -12.61
CA LYS A 42 -0.04 5.68 -12.74
C LYS A 42 1.14 6.01 -11.84
N GLU A 43 1.52 7.27 -11.77
CA GLU A 43 2.70 7.72 -11.03
C GLU A 43 2.51 9.13 -10.47
N ILE A 44 3.10 9.37 -9.30
CA ILE A 44 3.25 10.70 -8.69
C ILE A 44 4.70 10.86 -8.25
N ASN A 45 5.41 11.82 -8.84
CA ASN A 45 6.79 12.13 -8.50
C ASN A 45 6.89 13.49 -7.80
N PHE A 46 7.17 13.48 -6.51
CA PHE A 46 7.38 14.70 -5.72
C PHE A 46 8.81 15.23 -5.94
N THR A 47 8.93 16.52 -6.22
CA THR A 47 10.21 17.15 -6.59
C THR A 47 10.66 18.28 -5.66
N SER A 48 9.79 18.74 -4.76
CA SER A 48 10.14 19.77 -3.77
C SER A 48 9.36 19.61 -2.46
N ASN A 49 9.96 20.05 -1.35
CA ASN A 49 9.36 20.19 0.00
C ASN A 49 8.71 18.92 0.61
N VAL A 50 8.86 17.77 -0.04
CA VAL A 50 8.59 16.43 0.50
C VAL A 50 9.92 15.76 0.79
N LYS A 51 9.96 14.96 1.86
CA LYS A 51 11.10 14.10 2.21
C LYS A 51 10.62 12.68 2.44
N GLN A 52 11.52 11.71 2.32
CA GLN A 52 11.27 10.33 2.74
C GLN A 52 10.86 10.33 4.21
N TRP A 53 9.81 9.59 4.55
CA TRP A 53 9.44 9.44 5.95
C TRP A 53 10.58 8.77 6.70
N GLY A 54 10.95 9.32 7.86
CA GLY A 54 12.15 8.89 8.57
C GLY A 54 12.05 7.49 9.20
N SER A 55 10.87 6.90 9.22
CA SER A 55 10.60 5.55 9.73
C SER A 55 9.79 4.75 8.71
N ASN A 56 9.91 3.43 8.72
CA ASN A 56 9.06 2.55 7.92
C ASN A 56 7.70 2.28 8.59
N TRP A 57 7.50 2.75 9.82
CA TRP A 57 6.32 2.47 10.61
C TRP A 57 5.72 3.74 11.21
N VAL A 58 4.41 3.72 11.42
CA VAL A 58 3.67 4.70 12.23
C VAL A 58 2.76 3.98 13.21
N GLU A 59 2.52 4.56 14.37
CA GLU A 59 1.57 3.99 15.34
C GLU A 59 0.14 4.14 14.84
N ASN A 60 -0.13 5.21 14.09
CA ASN A 60 -1.44 5.52 13.57
C ASN A 60 -1.37 6.12 12.17
N GLN A 61 -2.25 5.67 11.26
CA GLN A 61 -2.40 6.25 9.92
C GLN A 61 -2.63 7.76 9.93
N TYR A 62 -3.24 8.32 10.99
CA TYR A 62 -3.43 9.77 11.15
C TYR A 62 -2.12 10.56 11.18
N GLU A 63 -0.99 9.92 11.48
CA GLU A 63 0.31 10.56 11.42
C GLU A 63 0.75 10.93 10.00
N LEU A 64 0.29 10.16 9.01
CA LEU A 64 0.64 10.33 7.60
C LEU A 64 -0.35 11.23 6.84
N ILE A 65 -1.49 11.49 7.45
CA ILE A 65 -2.66 12.03 6.79
C ILE A 65 -2.55 13.50 6.32
N PRO A 66 -1.65 14.38 6.83
CA PRO A 66 -1.34 15.65 6.15
C PRO A 66 -0.15 15.56 5.19
N TRP A 67 0.48 14.38 5.04
CA TRP A 67 1.65 14.19 4.19
C TRP A 67 1.22 13.76 2.78
N ALA A 68 1.50 14.62 1.80
CA ALA A 68 0.98 14.47 0.43
C ALA A 68 1.23 13.10 -0.21
N PRO A 69 2.42 12.47 -0.10
CA PRO A 69 2.63 11.12 -0.62
C PRO A 69 1.66 10.08 -0.08
N SER A 70 1.35 10.09 1.23
CA SER A 70 0.36 9.17 1.79
C SER A 70 -1.04 9.49 1.33
N MET A 71 -1.41 10.77 1.27
CA MET A 71 -2.74 11.20 0.84
C MET A 71 -2.99 10.84 -0.63
N PHE A 72 -2.19 11.37 -1.54
CA PHE A 72 -2.35 11.16 -2.97
C PHE A 72 -1.99 9.74 -3.39
N GLY A 73 -1.13 9.05 -2.63
CA GLY A 73 -0.84 7.63 -2.80
C GLY A 73 -2.02 6.70 -2.53
N SER A 74 -3.07 7.19 -1.87
CA SER A 74 -4.31 6.44 -1.73
C SER A 74 -5.25 6.57 -2.94
N LEU A 75 -4.99 7.51 -3.86
CA LEU A 75 -5.85 7.77 -5.02
C LEU A 75 -5.53 6.84 -6.19
N SER A 76 -6.50 6.03 -6.58
CA SER A 76 -6.41 5.15 -7.75
C SER A 76 -6.62 5.91 -9.06
N GLY A 77 -7.41 6.99 -9.04
CA GLY A 77 -7.75 7.72 -10.25
C GLY A 77 -8.60 8.97 -10.01
N VAL A 78 -8.90 9.67 -11.10
CA VAL A 78 -9.62 10.96 -11.11
C VAL A 78 -10.56 11.02 -12.31
N GLU A 79 -11.58 11.88 -12.23
CA GLU A 79 -12.46 12.22 -13.36
C GLU A 79 -12.56 13.74 -13.51
N PHE A 80 -12.17 14.23 -14.69
CA PHE A 80 -12.44 15.59 -15.14
C PHE A 80 -13.77 15.57 -15.91
N THR A 81 -14.85 16.02 -15.27
CA THR A 81 -16.17 16.02 -15.93
C THR A 81 -16.41 17.30 -16.73
N ASN A 82 -17.47 17.30 -17.54
CA ASN A 82 -18.00 18.50 -18.20
C ASN A 82 -19.15 19.19 -17.44
N GLN A 83 -19.51 18.67 -16.26
CA GLN A 83 -20.63 19.18 -15.48
C GLN A 83 -20.24 20.47 -14.76
N ASP A 84 -20.90 21.58 -15.05
CA ASP A 84 -20.68 22.83 -14.33
C ASP A 84 -21.25 22.75 -12.90
N TYR A 85 -20.58 23.39 -11.96
CA TYR A 85 -20.96 23.44 -10.56
C TYR A 85 -20.51 24.75 -9.91
N ILE A 86 -21.33 25.23 -8.97
CA ILE A 86 -21.03 26.39 -8.12
C ILE A 86 -21.40 26.00 -6.71
N ASP A 87 -20.42 26.03 -5.79
CA ASP A 87 -20.71 25.81 -4.37
C ASP A 87 -21.41 27.05 -3.80
N SER A 88 -22.61 26.85 -3.24
CA SER A 88 -23.44 27.96 -2.77
C SER A 88 -22.90 28.62 -1.48
N LYS A 89 -21.98 27.97 -0.76
CA LYS A 89 -21.41 28.49 0.49
C LYS A 89 -20.17 29.34 0.24
N THR A 90 -19.27 28.86 -0.61
CA THR A 90 -17.97 29.50 -0.90
C THR A 90 -17.99 30.35 -2.17
N GLY A 91 -18.96 30.15 -3.07
CA GLY A 91 -19.04 30.82 -4.36
C GLY A 91 -18.01 30.33 -5.39
N ILE A 92 -17.22 29.31 -5.06
CA ILE A 92 -16.24 28.74 -5.98
C ILE A 92 -16.99 27.99 -7.08
N SER A 93 -16.62 28.27 -8.34
CA SER A 93 -17.23 27.70 -9.53
C SER A 93 -16.23 26.98 -10.42
N GLY A 94 -16.73 26.04 -11.22
CA GLY A 94 -15.97 25.35 -12.25
C GLY A 94 -16.69 24.09 -12.72
N LYS A 95 -15.93 23.12 -13.25
CA LYS A 95 -16.46 21.81 -13.64
C LYS A 95 -16.22 20.78 -12.56
N VAL A 96 -17.12 19.83 -12.36
CA VAL A 96 -16.99 18.81 -11.29
C VAL A 96 -15.72 17.99 -11.52
N TYR A 97 -14.91 17.86 -10.47
CA TYR A 97 -13.75 16.97 -10.41
C TYR A 97 -14.01 15.87 -9.38
N LYS A 98 -13.75 14.62 -9.75
CA LYS A 98 -13.92 13.46 -8.85
C LYS A 98 -12.61 12.74 -8.63
N GLN A 99 -12.47 12.18 -7.44
CA GLN A 99 -11.36 11.33 -7.04
C GLN A 99 -11.86 9.92 -6.75
N TYR A 100 -11.03 8.92 -7.03
CA TYR A 100 -11.35 7.52 -6.84
C TYR A 100 -10.30 6.87 -5.93
N ASN A 101 -10.79 6.20 -4.88
CA ASN A 101 -10.02 5.33 -4.00
C ASN A 101 -10.99 4.38 -3.26
N LYS A 102 -10.46 3.48 -2.42
CA LYS A 102 -11.28 2.53 -1.65
C LYS A 102 -12.20 3.19 -0.61
N SER A 103 -11.79 4.31 -0.03
CA SER A 103 -12.39 4.87 1.19
C SER A 103 -13.42 5.98 0.94
N PHE A 104 -13.40 6.61 -0.23
CA PHE A 104 -14.23 7.75 -0.60
C PHE A 104 -15.32 7.38 -1.62
N GLY A 105 -15.50 6.09 -1.91
CA GLY A 105 -16.40 5.59 -2.95
C GLY A 105 -17.85 6.08 -2.81
N ASN A 106 -18.28 6.87 -3.79
CA ASN A 106 -19.67 7.15 -4.18
C ASN A 106 -20.62 7.80 -3.14
N SER A 107 -20.16 8.76 -2.33
CA SER A 107 -21.10 9.55 -1.50
C SER A 107 -22.00 10.51 -2.31
N GLY A 108 -21.82 10.63 -3.63
CA GLY A 108 -22.52 11.60 -4.49
C GLY A 108 -22.22 13.06 -4.17
N THR A 109 -21.36 13.32 -3.17
CA THR A 109 -21.02 14.65 -2.71
C THR A 109 -19.91 15.24 -3.57
N ILE A 110 -20.09 16.48 -4.00
CA ILE A 110 -19.14 17.22 -4.84
C ILE A 110 -18.23 18.03 -3.93
N TYR A 111 -16.95 17.66 -3.88
CA TYR A 111 -15.94 18.31 -3.03
C TYR A 111 -14.99 19.22 -3.80
N TYR A 112 -14.91 19.04 -5.12
CA TYR A 112 -13.91 19.69 -5.95
C TYR A 112 -14.51 20.19 -7.28
N VAL A 113 -14.01 21.32 -7.74
CA VAL A 113 -14.12 21.74 -9.14
C VAL A 113 -12.76 21.88 -9.78
N TRP A 114 -12.72 21.76 -11.10
CA TRP A 114 -11.59 22.09 -11.92
C TRP A 114 -11.91 23.18 -12.94
N ASN A 115 -10.89 23.94 -13.33
CA ASN A 115 -10.95 24.95 -14.38
C ASN A 115 -9.64 24.94 -15.17
N TYR A 116 -9.71 25.13 -16.49
CA TYR A 116 -8.51 25.43 -17.28
C TYR A 116 -7.85 26.73 -16.79
N SER A 117 -6.53 26.80 -16.91
CA SER A 117 -5.81 28.07 -16.76
C SER A 117 -6.24 29.05 -17.85
N SER A 118 -6.09 30.36 -17.59
CA SER A 118 -6.50 31.39 -18.54
C SER A 118 -5.76 31.35 -19.88
N ASP A 119 -4.56 30.76 -19.91
CA ASP A 119 -3.76 30.54 -21.11
C ASP A 119 -4.02 29.18 -21.78
N GLY A 120 -4.90 28.34 -21.21
CA GLY A 120 -5.23 27.01 -21.72
C GLY A 120 -4.12 25.96 -21.61
N LYS A 121 -2.98 26.29 -21.02
CA LYS A 121 -1.78 25.42 -20.93
C LYS A 121 -1.74 24.55 -19.67
N GLY A 122 -2.74 24.67 -18.81
CA GLY A 122 -2.85 23.95 -17.56
C GLY A 122 -4.27 24.01 -17.00
N PHE A 123 -4.40 23.66 -15.72
CA PHE A 123 -5.67 23.66 -15.01
C PHE A 123 -5.44 23.85 -13.50
N SER A 124 -6.52 24.07 -12.77
CA SER A 124 -6.49 23.99 -11.30
C SER A 124 -7.63 23.11 -10.83
N VAL A 125 -7.41 22.42 -9.71
CA VAL A 125 -8.45 21.72 -8.96
C VAL A 125 -8.54 22.41 -7.61
N LYS A 126 -9.74 22.85 -7.23
CA LYS A 126 -10.00 23.53 -5.96
C LYS A 126 -11.02 22.76 -5.14
N GLN A 127 -10.71 22.58 -3.86
CA GLN A 127 -11.62 22.05 -2.86
C GLN A 127 -12.49 23.16 -2.26
N PHE A 128 -13.79 22.90 -2.03
CA PHE A 128 -14.69 23.91 -1.44
C PHE A 128 -14.63 23.95 0.08
N ASN A 129 -14.59 22.79 0.72
CA ASN A 129 -14.68 22.67 2.17
C ASN A 129 -13.40 22.07 2.73
N GLU A 130 -12.57 22.91 3.34
CA GLU A 130 -11.34 22.47 4.03
C GLU A 130 -11.63 21.60 5.28
N SER A 131 -12.87 21.63 5.79
CA SER A 131 -13.27 20.79 6.92
C SER A 131 -13.75 19.39 6.50
N MET A 132 -14.13 19.18 5.23
CA MET A 132 -14.51 17.87 4.68
C MET A 132 -14.33 17.79 3.15
N PRO A 133 -13.43 16.94 2.63
CA PRO A 133 -12.45 16.17 3.41
C PRO A 133 -11.55 17.09 4.23
N PRO A 134 -11.08 16.67 5.42
CA PRO A 134 -10.27 17.55 6.27
C PRO A 134 -8.83 17.73 5.74
N PHE A 135 -8.56 17.22 4.55
CA PHE A 135 -7.29 17.28 3.84
C PHE A 135 -7.46 18.08 2.56
N ASP A 136 -6.44 18.82 2.17
CA ASP A 136 -6.44 19.61 0.95
C ASP A 136 -5.83 18.80 -0.20
N PHE A 137 -6.69 18.36 -1.13
CA PHE A 137 -6.26 17.71 -2.36
C PHE A 137 -6.22 18.65 -3.57
N SER A 138 -6.24 19.97 -3.34
CA SER A 138 -6.18 20.94 -4.42
C SER A 138 -4.90 20.78 -5.23
N LEU A 139 -5.05 20.91 -6.55
CA LEU A 139 -3.95 20.95 -7.51
C LEU A 139 -3.86 22.39 -8.01
N THR A 140 -2.79 23.06 -7.65
CA THR A 140 -2.60 24.49 -7.92
C THR A 140 -1.44 24.70 -8.89
N GLU A 141 -1.46 25.79 -9.66
CA GLU A 141 -0.35 26.15 -10.57
C GLU A 141 0.05 25.03 -11.56
N THR A 142 -0.93 24.27 -12.06
CA THR A 142 -0.61 23.17 -12.98
C THR A 142 0.00 23.72 -14.27
N SER A 143 1.10 23.12 -14.67
CA SER A 143 1.94 23.52 -15.80
C SER A 143 2.53 22.29 -16.48
N SER A 144 3.20 22.51 -17.62
CA SER A 144 3.84 21.45 -18.39
C SER A 144 2.89 20.31 -18.75
N LEU A 145 1.60 20.62 -18.95
CA LEU A 145 0.61 19.65 -19.38
C LEU A 145 0.99 19.14 -20.76
N LYS A 146 1.19 17.83 -20.87
CA LYS A 146 1.51 17.17 -22.13
C LYS A 146 0.71 15.88 -22.26
N GLU A 147 0.38 15.55 -23.50
CA GLU A 147 -0.23 14.27 -23.85
C GLU A 147 0.83 13.32 -24.41
N ALA A 148 0.71 12.05 -24.04
CA ALA A 148 1.55 10.97 -24.55
C ALA A 148 0.73 9.68 -24.72
N THR A 149 1.37 8.61 -25.20
CA THR A 149 0.78 7.27 -25.25
C THR A 149 1.57 6.32 -24.35
N ILE A 150 0.87 5.65 -23.44
CA ILE A 150 1.44 4.65 -22.52
C ILE A 150 0.60 3.38 -22.66
N ASP A 151 1.25 2.24 -22.94
CA ASP A 151 0.59 0.93 -23.06
C ASP A 151 -0.60 0.95 -24.06
N GLY A 152 -0.46 1.73 -25.14
CA GLY A 152 -1.49 1.89 -26.17
C GLY A 152 -2.69 2.77 -25.77
N LYS A 153 -2.66 3.41 -24.60
CA LYS A 153 -3.71 4.32 -24.12
C LYS A 153 -3.22 5.76 -24.07
N ARG A 154 -4.16 6.71 -24.18
CA ARG A 154 -3.85 8.13 -23.98
C ARG A 154 -3.37 8.35 -22.55
N SER A 155 -2.39 9.22 -22.38
CA SER A 155 -1.82 9.55 -21.08
C SER A 155 -1.58 11.04 -20.98
N LEU A 156 -1.75 11.57 -19.77
CA LEU A 156 -1.46 12.97 -19.46
C LEU A 156 -0.33 13.01 -18.44
N GLU A 157 0.63 13.88 -18.66
CA GLU A 157 1.62 14.22 -17.65
C GLU A 157 1.55 15.72 -17.39
N PHE A 158 1.57 16.12 -16.12
CA PHE A 158 1.58 17.51 -15.74
C PHE A 158 2.31 17.70 -14.42
N THR A 159 2.85 18.90 -14.22
CA THR A 159 3.43 19.31 -12.95
C THR A 159 2.49 20.26 -12.24
N THR A 160 2.28 20.06 -10.96
CA THR A 160 1.35 20.85 -10.15
C THR A 160 1.91 21.06 -8.76
N THR A 161 1.24 21.94 -8.03
CA THR A 161 1.55 22.32 -6.67
C THR A 161 0.47 21.77 -5.73
N VAL A 162 0.87 21.03 -4.71
CA VAL A 162 0.01 20.40 -3.70
C VAL A 162 0.40 20.82 -2.28
N GLN A 163 -0.52 20.74 -1.33
CA GLN A 163 -0.21 20.91 0.09
C GLN A 163 0.31 19.61 0.70
N SER A 164 1.29 19.72 1.59
CA SER A 164 1.89 18.60 2.33
C SER A 164 2.30 19.04 3.75
N LEU A 165 2.78 18.09 4.54
CA LEU A 165 3.29 18.30 5.89
C LEU A 165 4.75 18.74 5.88
N ASP A 166 5.10 19.75 6.67
CA ASP A 166 6.49 20.07 7.01
C ASP A 166 7.06 19.04 8.00
N GLN A 167 7.71 18.00 7.48
CA GLN A 167 8.32 16.97 8.32
C GLN A 167 9.50 17.46 9.18
N ALA A 168 10.05 18.66 8.94
CA ALA A 168 11.16 19.19 9.73
C ALA A 168 10.71 19.76 11.08
N LYS A 169 9.40 19.97 11.28
CA LYS A 169 8.83 20.55 12.51
C LYS A 169 7.93 19.53 13.22
N LYS A 170 8.55 18.50 13.80
CA LYS A 170 7.89 17.38 14.48
C LYS A 170 7.32 17.70 15.87
N ASP A 171 7.44 18.94 16.34
CA ASP A 171 7.05 19.34 17.71
C ASP A 171 5.51 19.42 17.94
N VAL A 172 4.69 19.01 16.96
CA VAL A 172 3.23 18.98 17.08
C VAL A 172 2.77 17.53 17.36
N PRO A 173 2.14 17.28 18.52
CA PRO A 173 1.60 15.97 18.87
C PRO A 173 0.66 15.40 17.79
N TYR A 174 0.69 14.08 17.58
CA TYR A 174 -0.19 13.40 16.61
C TYR A 174 -1.69 13.48 16.94
N THR A 175 -2.05 13.94 18.15
CA THR A 175 -3.44 14.14 18.58
C THR A 175 -4.13 15.27 17.82
N ASP A 176 -3.38 16.15 17.15
CA ASP A 176 -3.89 17.11 16.18
C ASP A 176 -3.07 17.04 14.88
N PRO A 177 -3.36 16.05 14.01
CA PRO A 177 -2.61 15.89 12.77
C PRO A 177 -2.86 17.04 11.78
N PHE A 178 -3.92 17.83 11.99
CA PHE A 178 -4.32 18.93 11.11
C PHE A 178 -3.68 20.26 11.48
N GLY A 179 -3.33 20.45 12.76
CA GLY A 179 -2.59 21.61 13.24
C GLY A 179 -1.11 21.63 12.88
N ARG A 180 -0.61 20.58 12.20
CA ARG A 180 0.80 20.51 11.81
C ARG A 180 1.14 21.54 10.72
N PRO A 181 2.35 22.14 10.74
CA PRO A 181 2.73 23.11 9.73
C PRO A 181 2.69 22.51 8.33
N LYS A 182 2.00 23.19 7.42
CA LYS A 182 1.87 22.77 6.02
C LYS A 182 2.96 23.44 5.17
N VAL A 183 3.41 22.73 4.16
CA VAL A 183 4.31 23.22 3.10
C VAL A 183 3.72 22.91 1.75
N THR A 184 4.03 23.78 0.81
CA THR A 184 3.67 23.62 -0.59
C THR A 184 4.72 22.77 -1.29
N ALA A 185 4.31 21.68 -1.93
CA ALA A 185 5.17 20.74 -2.62
C ALA A 185 4.84 20.69 -4.11
N THR A 186 5.87 20.55 -4.94
CA THR A 186 5.74 20.32 -6.38
C THR A 186 5.69 18.83 -6.65
N ALA A 187 4.75 18.40 -7.49
CA ALA A 187 4.60 17.01 -7.92
C ALA A 187 4.28 16.92 -9.40
N THR A 188 4.87 15.93 -10.07
CA THR A 188 4.53 15.55 -11.43
C THR A 188 3.62 14.32 -11.39
N PHE A 189 2.44 14.44 -11.99
CA PHE A 189 1.47 13.36 -12.10
C PHE A 189 1.52 12.77 -13.49
N THR A 190 1.47 11.44 -13.56
CA THR A 190 1.27 10.70 -14.81
C THR A 190 -0.04 9.94 -14.73
N LEU A 191 -0.96 10.31 -15.60
CA LEU A 191 -2.28 9.73 -15.71
C LEU A 191 -2.40 8.89 -16.97
N VAL A 192 -3.18 7.80 -16.92
CA VAL A 192 -3.50 6.96 -18.07
C VAL A 192 -5.01 6.83 -18.20
N GLU A 193 -5.51 6.98 -19.42
CA GLU A 193 -6.94 6.92 -19.72
C GLU A 193 -7.55 5.59 -19.25
N ALA A 194 -8.63 5.68 -18.49
CA ALA A 194 -9.33 4.51 -17.97
C ALA A 194 -10.27 3.93 -19.03
N THR A 195 -10.19 2.63 -19.26
CA THR A 195 -11.11 1.89 -20.14
C THR A 195 -12.28 1.35 -19.32
N GLY A 196 -13.13 2.24 -18.80
CA GLY A 196 -14.29 1.88 -17.97
C GLY A 196 -14.25 2.46 -16.56
N GLU A 197 -14.71 1.69 -15.57
CA GLU A 197 -14.59 2.07 -14.16
C GLU A 197 -13.15 2.00 -13.68
N ILE A 198 -12.80 2.89 -12.75
CA ILE A 198 -11.47 2.93 -12.15
C ILE A 198 -11.38 1.83 -11.10
N ASP A 199 -10.40 0.95 -11.21
CA ASP A 199 -10.09 -0.05 -10.18
C ASP A 199 -9.52 0.65 -8.94
N THR A 200 -10.33 0.73 -7.89
CA THR A 200 -9.97 1.37 -6.63
C THR A 200 -8.97 0.55 -5.81
N ASN A 201 -8.56 -0.64 -6.26
CA ASN A 201 -7.52 -1.43 -5.62
C ASN A 201 -6.10 -1.08 -6.08
N ILE A 202 -5.97 -0.33 -7.16
CA ILE A 202 -4.68 0.10 -7.68
C ILE A 202 -4.22 1.33 -6.91
N THR A 203 -2.95 1.36 -6.54
CA THR A 203 -2.26 2.53 -6.01
C THR A 203 -1.22 3.03 -7.01
N PRO A 204 -0.98 4.35 -7.09
CA PRO A 204 0.01 4.92 -7.99
C PRO A 204 1.43 4.58 -7.51
N ALA A 205 2.37 4.50 -8.43
CA ALA A 205 3.79 4.48 -8.09
C ALA A 205 4.18 5.84 -7.50
N LEU A 206 4.75 5.85 -6.29
CA LEU A 206 5.18 7.06 -5.61
C LEU A 206 6.68 7.24 -5.76
N LYS A 207 7.10 8.45 -6.11
CA LYS A 207 8.52 8.80 -6.25
C LYS A 207 8.89 10.09 -5.56
N LEU A 208 10.14 10.17 -5.15
CA LEU A 208 10.81 11.37 -4.68
C LEU A 208 12.03 11.62 -5.57
N ASN A 209 12.01 12.71 -6.33
CA ASN A 209 13.07 13.05 -7.28
C ASN A 209 13.43 11.88 -8.23
N GLY A 210 12.41 11.14 -8.68
CA GLY A 210 12.55 10.00 -9.58
C GLY A 210 12.93 8.67 -8.91
N GLN A 211 13.24 8.64 -7.62
CA GLN A 211 13.47 7.42 -6.85
C GLN A 211 12.19 6.93 -6.19
N GLU A 212 12.05 5.63 -5.97
CA GLU A 212 10.91 5.05 -5.24
C GLU A 212 10.78 5.68 -3.85
N LEU A 213 9.56 6.10 -3.50
CA LEU A 213 9.22 6.62 -2.19
C LEU A 213 8.48 5.55 -1.39
N ILE A 214 8.96 5.27 -0.18
CA ILE A 214 8.34 4.29 0.71
C ILE A 214 7.36 5.01 1.63
N VAL A 215 6.09 4.59 1.63
CA VAL A 215 5.09 5.05 2.58
C VAL A 215 5.12 4.13 3.80
N PRO A 216 5.19 4.67 5.03
CA PRO A 216 5.20 3.85 6.24
C PRO A 216 3.93 3.03 6.41
N GLU A 217 4.05 1.85 6.98
CA GLU A 217 2.91 1.02 7.36
C GLU A 217 2.46 1.30 8.80
N VAL A 218 1.17 1.10 9.08
CA VAL A 218 0.66 1.18 10.46
C VAL A 218 1.16 -0.03 11.23
N PHE A 219 1.93 0.22 12.28
CA PHE A 219 2.37 -0.82 13.18
C PHE A 219 1.22 -1.33 14.02
N THR A 220 0.81 -2.57 13.73
CA THR A 220 -0.18 -3.28 14.53
C THR A 220 0.57 -4.28 15.41
N PRO A 221 0.53 -4.16 16.75
CA PRO A 221 1.25 -5.09 17.64
C PRO A 221 0.62 -6.50 17.65
N THR A 222 -0.58 -6.64 17.09
CA THR A 222 -1.32 -7.89 17.02
C THR A 222 -1.05 -8.63 15.71
N VAL A 223 -0.92 -9.95 15.82
CA VAL A 223 -0.72 -10.85 14.70
C VAL A 223 -2.08 -11.40 14.24
N THR A 224 -2.36 -11.35 12.94
CA THR A 224 -3.56 -11.92 12.30
C THR A 224 -3.14 -12.93 11.24
N ASN A 225 -4.05 -13.81 10.81
CA ASN A 225 -3.72 -14.75 9.74
C ASN A 225 -3.41 -14.02 8.43
N GLU A 226 -4.17 -12.97 8.12
CA GLU A 226 -3.95 -12.13 6.94
C GLU A 226 -2.55 -11.51 6.94
N ASN A 227 -2.09 -11.00 8.09
CA ASN A 227 -0.83 -10.24 8.13
C ASN A 227 0.44 -11.10 8.23
N ILE A 228 0.33 -12.40 8.56
CA ILE A 228 1.46 -13.35 8.54
C ILE A 228 1.48 -14.25 7.31
N ALA A 229 0.34 -14.47 6.64
CA ALA A 229 0.26 -15.35 5.49
C ALA A 229 1.25 -14.92 4.38
N GLY A 230 1.94 -15.90 3.79
CA GLY A 230 2.98 -15.69 2.78
C GLY A 230 4.31 -15.13 3.31
N LYS A 231 4.39 -14.71 4.58
CA LYS A 231 5.62 -14.14 5.14
C LYS A 231 6.55 -15.22 5.68
N ALA A 232 7.84 -14.95 5.53
CA ALA A 232 8.93 -15.73 6.07
C ALA A 232 9.63 -14.96 7.20
N TRP A 233 10.07 -15.71 8.19
CA TRP A 233 10.61 -15.21 9.44
C TRP A 233 11.84 -16.02 9.83
N LEU A 234 12.90 -15.32 10.20
CA LEU A 234 14.19 -15.88 10.63
C LEU A 234 14.45 -15.47 12.08
N LEU A 235 14.86 -16.42 12.92
CA LEU A 235 15.19 -16.16 14.32
C LEU A 235 16.24 -15.04 14.42
N LYS A 236 16.00 -14.04 15.27
CA LYS A 236 16.88 -12.89 15.49
C LYS A 236 18.30 -13.35 15.82
N ASN A 237 19.30 -12.77 15.15
CA ASN A 237 20.71 -13.02 15.44
C ASN A 237 21.01 -12.76 16.93
N GLY A 238 21.92 -13.54 17.50
CA GLY A 238 22.28 -13.55 18.92
C GLY A 238 21.37 -14.41 19.80
N SER A 239 20.20 -14.85 19.31
CA SER A 239 19.27 -15.69 20.07
C SER A 239 19.91 -16.99 20.55
N LYS A 240 19.47 -17.48 21.73
CA LYS A 240 19.82 -18.82 22.21
C LYS A 240 19.16 -19.90 21.34
N LEU A 241 19.91 -20.93 20.99
CA LEU A 241 19.47 -22.04 20.16
C LEU A 241 19.90 -23.36 20.79
N TYR A 242 18.94 -24.25 21.02
CA TYR A 242 19.22 -25.57 21.58
C TYR A 242 19.80 -26.49 20.52
N ASP A 243 20.91 -27.16 20.81
CA ASP A 243 21.52 -28.14 19.93
C ASP A 243 22.10 -29.31 20.76
N PRO A 244 21.34 -30.40 20.97
CA PRO A 244 21.82 -31.53 21.76
C PRO A 244 23.05 -32.15 21.07
N SER A 245 23.90 -32.89 21.79
CA SER A 245 24.91 -33.68 21.06
C SER A 245 24.25 -34.86 20.33
N ILE A 246 24.92 -35.42 19.32
CA ILE A 246 24.46 -36.64 18.61
C ILE A 246 24.25 -37.82 19.58
N LYS A 247 24.96 -37.83 20.71
CA LYS A 247 24.95 -38.92 21.69
C LYS A 247 23.88 -38.74 22.78
N ASP A 248 23.33 -37.53 22.92
CA ASP A 248 22.33 -37.23 23.94
C ASP A 248 20.93 -37.46 23.37
N SER A 249 20.06 -38.13 24.14
CA SER A 249 18.65 -38.26 23.79
C SER A 249 18.04 -36.87 23.62
N GLN A 250 17.36 -36.63 22.50
CA GLN A 250 16.65 -35.36 22.27
C GLN A 250 15.72 -35.08 23.46
N ASP A 251 16.00 -34.04 24.27
CA ASP A 251 15.13 -33.68 25.38
C ASP A 251 13.88 -32.99 24.82
N PRO A 252 12.69 -33.62 24.93
CA PRO A 252 11.45 -33.08 24.38
C PRO A 252 11.09 -31.72 24.97
N LYS A 253 11.62 -31.34 26.15
CA LYS A 253 11.39 -30.04 26.78
C LYS A 253 12.03 -28.88 26.04
N TYR A 254 13.10 -29.10 25.29
CA TYR A 254 13.85 -28.03 24.60
C TYR A 254 13.64 -28.02 23.08
N GLU A 255 12.78 -28.88 22.54
CA GLU A 255 12.53 -28.95 21.09
C GLU A 255 12.04 -27.63 20.50
N PHE A 256 11.25 -26.85 21.24
CA PHE A 256 10.79 -25.52 20.81
C PHE A 256 11.96 -24.54 20.61
N ALA A 257 13.04 -24.70 21.39
CA ALA A 257 14.21 -23.84 21.35
C ALA A 257 15.13 -24.15 20.16
N LYS A 258 14.83 -25.21 19.39
CA LYS A 258 15.49 -25.52 18.12
C LYS A 258 14.94 -24.74 16.93
N LEU A 259 13.75 -24.14 17.06
CA LEU A 259 13.07 -23.42 15.97
C LEU A 259 13.97 -22.27 15.45
N MET A 260 14.22 -22.24 14.14
CA MET A 260 15.08 -21.24 13.49
C MET A 260 14.33 -20.37 12.49
N THR A 261 13.42 -20.97 11.72
CA THR A 261 12.66 -20.24 10.70
C THR A 261 11.20 -20.67 10.68
N LEU A 262 10.34 -19.75 10.26
CA LEU A 262 8.94 -19.97 9.99
C LEU A 262 8.61 -19.36 8.63
N HIS A 263 7.85 -20.07 7.81
CA HIS A 263 7.27 -19.53 6.59
C HIS A 263 5.81 -19.94 6.53
N PHE A 264 4.92 -18.98 6.70
CA PHE A 264 3.47 -19.17 6.68
C PHE A 264 2.98 -19.31 5.23
N TYR A 265 3.45 -20.35 4.56
CA TYR A 265 3.32 -20.56 3.12
C TYR A 265 1.88 -20.60 2.61
N LYS A 266 0.92 -21.07 3.44
CA LYS A 266 -0.53 -21.02 3.19
C LYS A 266 -1.29 -20.70 4.47
N GLU A 267 -2.59 -20.47 4.36
CA GLU A 267 -3.47 -20.18 5.50
C GLU A 267 -3.39 -21.25 6.60
N ASP A 268 -3.31 -22.53 6.23
CA ASP A 268 -3.33 -23.68 7.12
C ASP A 268 -1.97 -24.38 7.28
N SER A 269 -0.93 -23.89 6.61
CA SER A 269 0.39 -24.56 6.60
C SER A 269 1.53 -23.61 6.95
N VAL A 270 2.50 -24.17 7.67
CA VAL A 270 3.76 -23.50 8.00
C VAL A 270 4.93 -24.40 7.63
N LYS A 271 5.94 -23.79 7.05
CA LYS A 271 7.23 -24.40 6.74
C LYS A 271 8.23 -23.98 7.82
N ILE A 272 8.87 -24.95 8.45
CA ILE A 272 9.68 -24.75 9.65
C ILE A 272 11.05 -25.38 9.47
N ARG A 273 12.11 -24.68 9.90
CA ARG A 273 13.44 -25.25 10.06
C ARG A 273 13.88 -25.24 11.52
N TYR A 274 14.61 -26.28 11.89
CA TYR A 274 15.14 -26.49 13.23
C TYR A 274 16.66 -26.67 13.19
N SER A 275 17.33 -26.29 14.27
CA SER A 275 18.71 -26.70 14.55
C SER A 275 18.78 -28.19 14.85
N PHE A 276 19.84 -28.83 14.37
CA PHE A 276 20.18 -30.22 14.68
C PHE A 276 21.69 -30.38 14.88
N PRO A 277 22.14 -31.46 15.54
CA PRO A 277 23.54 -31.60 15.94
C PRO A 277 24.53 -31.66 14.76
N MET A 278 24.06 -32.09 13.59
CA MET A 278 24.86 -32.18 12.36
C MET A 278 24.68 -30.99 11.40
N GLY A 279 23.91 -29.96 11.78
CA GLY A 279 23.59 -28.83 10.92
C GLY A 279 22.13 -28.39 11.03
N ILE A 280 21.66 -27.57 10.10
CA ILE A 280 20.26 -27.16 10.08
C ILE A 280 19.49 -28.17 9.24
N VAL A 281 18.43 -28.73 9.79
CA VAL A 281 17.61 -29.69 9.03
C VAL A 281 16.77 -28.95 8.00
N GLY A 282 16.58 -29.60 6.85
CA GLY A 282 15.71 -29.14 5.77
C GLY A 282 14.31 -28.78 6.26
N THR A 283 13.58 -28.04 5.45
CA THR A 283 12.29 -27.48 5.83
C THR A 283 11.27 -28.59 6.02
N LYS A 284 10.59 -28.59 7.17
CA LYS A 284 9.43 -29.44 7.42
C LYS A 284 8.16 -28.63 7.24
N GLN A 285 7.23 -29.14 6.46
CA GLN A 285 5.89 -28.58 6.39
C GLN A 285 5.04 -29.18 7.50
N ALA A 286 4.32 -28.34 8.23
CA ALA A 286 3.38 -28.71 9.28
C ALA A 286 2.04 -28.02 9.03
N LEU A 287 0.96 -28.68 9.45
CA LEU A 287 -0.32 -28.01 9.61
C LEU A 287 -0.23 -27.06 10.80
N ARG A 288 -0.81 -25.87 10.64
CA ARG A 288 -0.94 -24.88 11.70
C ARG A 288 -2.39 -24.55 12.01
N SER A 289 -2.61 -24.01 13.19
CA SER A 289 -3.84 -23.34 13.58
C SER A 289 -3.48 -21.97 14.16
N PHE A 290 -4.36 -20.99 13.97
CA PHE A 290 -4.19 -19.65 14.51
C PHE A 290 -5.54 -19.14 15.02
N ASP A 291 -5.63 -18.84 16.30
CA ASP A 291 -6.78 -18.18 16.91
C ASP A 291 -6.52 -16.68 17.00
N GLU A 292 -7.20 -15.89 16.16
CA GLU A 292 -7.01 -14.45 16.10
C GLU A 292 -7.48 -13.71 17.36
N LYS A 293 -8.44 -14.27 18.12
CA LYS A 293 -8.96 -13.61 19.34
C LYS A 293 -7.94 -13.62 20.46
N THR A 294 -7.16 -14.70 20.54
CA THR A 294 -6.14 -14.90 21.58
C THR A 294 -4.72 -14.73 21.05
N SER A 295 -4.57 -14.55 19.74
CA SER A 295 -3.32 -14.58 18.97
C SER A 295 -2.52 -15.86 19.22
N LEU A 296 -3.20 -16.99 19.43
CA LEU A 296 -2.54 -18.27 19.66
C LEU A 296 -2.25 -18.96 18.33
N PHE A 297 -0.97 -19.03 18.00
CA PHE A 297 -0.41 -19.85 16.93
C PHE A 297 -0.06 -21.23 17.46
N SER A 298 -0.46 -22.28 16.76
CA SER A 298 0.02 -23.63 17.06
C SER A 298 0.34 -24.42 15.81
N TYR A 299 1.26 -25.36 15.93
CA TYR A 299 1.57 -26.32 14.88
C TYR A 299 1.99 -27.65 15.50
N VAL A 300 1.90 -28.71 14.70
CA VAL A 300 2.31 -30.06 15.10
C VAL A 300 3.61 -30.42 14.40
N LYS A 301 4.63 -30.76 15.19
CA LYS A 301 5.86 -31.37 14.70
C LYS A 301 5.68 -32.89 14.77
N GLU A 302 5.53 -33.50 13.61
CA GLU A 302 5.46 -34.95 13.49
C GLU A 302 6.78 -35.61 13.92
N ALA A 303 6.67 -36.81 14.48
CA ALA A 303 7.82 -37.66 14.79
C ALA A 303 8.68 -37.86 13.52
N GLY A 304 9.98 -37.60 13.65
CA GLY A 304 10.95 -37.93 12.60
C GLY A 304 11.43 -39.38 12.75
N ALA A 305 12.17 -39.88 11.74
CA ALA A 305 12.73 -41.25 11.77
C ALA A 305 13.61 -41.56 13.01
N MET A 306 14.13 -40.53 13.70
CA MET A 306 14.94 -40.64 14.92
C MET A 306 14.33 -39.93 16.15
N ALA A 307 13.11 -39.40 16.05
CA ALA A 307 12.43 -38.76 17.19
C ALA A 307 11.26 -39.64 17.63
N SER A 308 11.06 -39.79 18.93
CA SER A 308 10.12 -40.78 19.46
C SER A 308 8.66 -40.32 19.46
N ASN A 309 8.38 -39.01 19.52
CA ASN A 309 7.03 -38.50 19.78
C ASN A 309 6.64 -37.33 18.85
N THR A 310 5.36 -37.29 18.45
CA THR A 310 4.74 -36.13 17.81
C THR A 310 4.42 -35.08 18.89
N GLN A 311 4.84 -33.83 18.67
CA GLN A 311 4.66 -32.73 19.62
C GLN A 311 3.82 -31.61 19.01
N LYS A 312 2.94 -31.01 19.80
CA LYS A 312 2.24 -29.77 19.46
C LYS A 312 2.81 -28.62 20.26
N PHE A 313 3.17 -27.54 19.56
CA PHE A 313 3.65 -26.31 20.17
C PHE A 313 2.55 -25.25 20.09
N VAL A 314 2.30 -24.56 21.19
CA VAL A 314 1.33 -23.48 21.29
C VAL A 314 2.06 -22.20 21.72
N TRP A 315 1.93 -21.16 20.91
CA TRP A 315 2.61 -19.89 21.04
C TRP A 315 1.60 -18.77 21.04
N LYS A 316 1.81 -17.75 21.86
CA LYS A 316 1.16 -16.46 21.72
C LYS A 316 2.00 -15.59 20.79
N ALA A 317 1.41 -15.18 19.68
CA ALA A 317 2.06 -14.37 18.66
C ALA A 317 1.76 -12.89 18.86
N SER A 318 2.77 -12.05 18.73
CA SER A 318 2.68 -10.58 18.72
C SER A 318 3.74 -10.00 17.79
N TYR A 319 3.63 -8.74 17.43
CA TYR A 319 4.72 -8.01 16.79
C TYR A 319 5.42 -7.09 17.78
N ALA A 320 6.70 -6.83 17.53
CA ALA A 320 7.49 -5.80 18.19
C ALA A 320 8.25 -4.96 17.14
N LEU A 321 8.52 -3.70 17.47
CA LEU A 321 9.42 -2.83 16.70
C LEU A 321 10.68 -2.54 17.50
N GLU A 322 11.81 -2.56 16.80
CA GLU A 322 13.11 -2.11 17.29
C GLU A 322 13.87 -1.51 16.09
N ASP A 323 14.21 -0.22 16.16
CA ASP A 323 14.92 0.52 15.11
C ASP A 323 14.36 0.30 13.70
N ASP A 324 13.06 0.54 13.52
CA ASP A 324 12.28 0.32 12.28
C ASP A 324 12.20 -1.12 11.75
N THR A 325 12.73 -2.07 12.51
CA THR A 325 12.64 -3.49 12.19
C THR A 325 11.47 -4.11 12.92
N GLN A 326 10.52 -4.66 12.17
CA GLN A 326 9.43 -5.46 12.72
C GLN A 326 9.91 -6.89 12.99
N TYR A 327 9.60 -7.35 14.21
CA TYR A 327 9.84 -8.72 14.65
C TYR A 327 8.53 -9.42 14.95
N LEU A 328 8.34 -10.63 14.43
CA LEU A 328 7.37 -11.58 14.95
C LEU A 328 7.90 -12.13 16.28
N VAL A 329 7.13 -11.95 17.33
CA VAL A 329 7.44 -12.43 18.68
C VAL A 329 6.52 -13.60 19.01
N LEU A 330 7.11 -14.76 19.26
CA LEU A 330 6.40 -15.95 19.72
C LEU A 330 6.74 -16.22 21.18
N ASP A 331 5.73 -16.20 22.04
CA ASP A 331 5.83 -16.51 23.45
C ASP A 331 5.22 -17.89 23.74
N LEU A 332 6.04 -18.85 24.14
CA LEU A 332 5.65 -20.23 24.34
C LEU A 332 4.64 -20.32 25.48
N GLN A 333 3.45 -20.82 25.16
CA GLN A 333 2.42 -21.07 26.15
C GLN A 333 2.47 -22.52 26.62
N GLU A 334 2.54 -23.45 25.67
CA GLU A 334 2.43 -24.88 25.97
C GLU A 334 3.18 -25.75 24.97
N VAL A 335 3.69 -26.88 25.46
CA VAL A 335 4.17 -28.00 24.65
C VAL A 335 3.40 -29.24 25.06
N ILE A 336 2.72 -29.86 24.11
CA ILE A 336 1.98 -31.11 24.30
C ILE A 336 2.78 -32.21 23.64
N ASP A 337 3.21 -33.20 24.42
CA ASP A 337 3.95 -34.36 23.95
C ASP A 337 3.01 -35.53 23.64
N LYS A 338 3.43 -36.39 22.71
CA LYS A 338 2.65 -37.52 22.19
C LYS A 338 1.23 -37.10 21.76
N TYR A 339 1.14 -35.96 21.06
CA TYR A 339 -0.12 -35.36 20.63
C TYR A 339 -0.96 -36.32 19.77
N LYS A 340 -2.27 -36.37 20.01
CA LYS A 340 -3.25 -37.30 19.40
C LYS A 340 -2.97 -38.79 19.64
N THR A 341 -2.34 -39.12 20.76
CA THR A 341 -2.18 -40.51 21.22
C THR A 341 -2.86 -40.72 22.57
N GLU A 342 -3.01 -41.98 22.99
CA GLU A 342 -3.56 -42.33 24.30
C GLU A 342 -2.73 -41.80 25.48
N ASN A 343 -1.47 -41.40 25.25
CA ASN A 343 -0.54 -40.91 26.26
C ASN A 343 -0.24 -39.40 26.09
N GLU A 344 -1.16 -38.65 25.46
CA GLU A 344 -1.03 -37.20 25.29
C GLU A 344 -0.89 -36.50 26.65
N ALA A 345 0.14 -35.67 26.80
CA ALA A 345 0.39 -34.94 28.03
C ALA A 345 1.06 -33.59 27.77
N LYS A 346 0.71 -32.58 28.57
CA LYS A 346 1.44 -31.31 28.62
C LYS A 346 2.80 -31.55 29.29
N LEU A 347 3.88 -31.09 28.66
CA LEU A 347 5.22 -31.17 29.24
C LEU A 347 5.35 -30.20 30.41
N ASP A 348 5.97 -30.67 31.48
CA ASP A 348 6.42 -29.81 32.58
C ASP A 348 7.72 -29.09 32.19
N LEU A 349 7.60 -27.79 31.93
CA LEU A 349 8.69 -26.90 31.54
C LEU A 349 9.23 -26.08 32.73
N SER A 350 8.85 -26.40 33.98
CA SER A 350 9.29 -25.65 35.18
C SER A 350 10.82 -25.59 35.36
N SER A 351 11.54 -26.55 34.79
CA SER A 351 13.01 -26.62 34.80
C SER A 351 13.69 -25.86 33.66
N VAL A 352 12.93 -25.29 32.71
CA VAL A 352 13.45 -24.62 31.52
C VAL A 352 13.61 -23.12 31.81
N ASP A 353 14.74 -22.55 31.38
CA ASP A 353 14.98 -21.10 31.46
C ASP A 353 13.85 -20.33 30.74
N GLN A 354 13.09 -19.52 31.49
CA GLN A 354 11.97 -18.73 30.96
C GLN A 354 12.41 -17.74 29.88
N ALA A 355 13.69 -17.33 29.85
CA ALA A 355 14.21 -16.48 28.79
C ALA A 355 14.15 -17.14 27.40
N LEU A 356 14.00 -18.47 27.33
CA LEU A 356 13.83 -19.21 26.08
C LEU A 356 12.40 -19.18 25.55
N PHE A 357 11.40 -18.92 26.41
CA PHE A 357 9.98 -19.02 26.03
C PHE A 357 9.58 -17.94 25.04
N LYS A 358 10.20 -16.76 25.12
CA LYS A 358 9.96 -15.66 24.19
C LYS A 358 11.04 -15.63 23.10
N ARG A 359 10.63 -15.77 21.85
CA ARG A 359 11.51 -15.80 20.68
C ARG A 359 11.13 -14.73 19.68
N GLN A 360 12.11 -14.01 19.15
CA GLN A 360 11.90 -12.94 18.17
C GLN A 360 12.42 -13.38 16.80
N PHE A 361 11.66 -13.09 15.75
CA PHE A 361 11.99 -13.44 14.38
C PHE A 361 11.87 -12.20 13.49
N VAL A 362 12.89 -11.92 12.69
CA VAL A 362 12.90 -10.84 11.70
C VAL A 362 12.28 -11.32 10.38
N SER A 363 11.55 -10.44 9.69
CA SER A 363 10.99 -10.78 8.39
C SER A 363 12.11 -10.90 7.34
N VAL A 364 12.02 -11.92 6.49
CA VAL A 364 12.96 -12.19 5.40
C VAL A 364 12.20 -12.62 4.16
N LYS A 365 12.87 -12.61 2.99
CA LYS A 365 12.24 -13.11 1.77
C LYS A 365 12.01 -14.63 1.86
N PRO A 366 10.92 -15.17 1.28
CA PRO A 366 10.60 -16.61 1.33
C PRO A 366 11.74 -17.53 0.87
N GLU A 367 12.51 -17.13 -0.15
CA GLU A 367 13.67 -17.86 -0.66
C GLU A 367 14.80 -18.01 0.38
N GLU A 368 14.87 -17.13 1.38
CA GLU A 368 15.90 -17.15 2.42
C GLU A 368 15.64 -18.19 3.51
N VAL A 369 14.41 -18.73 3.55
CA VAL A 369 14.03 -19.80 4.49
C VAL A 369 13.65 -21.10 3.79
N GLY A 370 13.78 -21.15 2.46
CA GLY A 370 13.53 -22.36 1.66
C GLY A 370 14.58 -23.45 1.88
N ASP A 371 14.31 -24.66 1.35
CA ASP A 371 15.13 -25.87 1.54
C ASP A 371 16.59 -25.75 1.10
N LYS A 372 16.85 -24.91 0.10
CA LYS A 372 18.18 -24.69 -0.48
C LYS A 372 18.89 -23.47 0.09
N SER A 373 18.30 -22.77 1.07
CA SER A 373 18.92 -21.54 1.57
C SER A 373 20.12 -21.87 2.46
N GLU A 374 21.32 -21.55 1.95
CA GLU A 374 22.61 -21.61 2.66
C GLU A 374 22.75 -20.48 3.70
N LYS A 375 21.80 -19.54 3.74
CA LYS A 375 21.88 -18.29 4.51
C LYS A 375 21.80 -18.44 6.03
N VAL A 376 21.40 -19.60 6.56
CA VAL A 376 21.23 -19.76 8.00
C VAL A 376 22.56 -20.19 8.62
N ASN A 377 23.38 -19.21 9.04
CA ASN A 377 24.64 -19.48 9.72
C ASN A 377 24.41 -19.71 11.22
N LYS A 378 24.83 -20.87 11.73
CA LYS A 378 24.74 -21.19 13.16
C LYS A 378 25.60 -20.29 14.05
N ASP A 379 26.68 -19.73 13.53
CA ASP A 379 27.59 -18.83 14.28
C ASP A 379 26.92 -17.52 14.68
N ASN A 380 25.78 -17.19 14.07
CA ASN A 380 24.98 -16.04 14.46
C ASN A 380 24.17 -16.27 15.75
N TYR A 381 24.23 -17.45 16.38
CA TYR A 381 23.39 -17.84 17.51
C TYR A 381 24.21 -18.31 18.71
N THR A 382 23.65 -18.13 19.91
CA THR A 382 24.26 -18.67 21.14
C THR A 382 23.81 -20.12 21.31
N ILE A 383 24.68 -21.08 21.00
CA ILE A 383 24.35 -22.51 21.09
C ILE A 383 24.43 -23.02 22.53
N PHE A 384 23.42 -23.76 22.98
CA PHE A 384 23.39 -24.44 24.29
C PHE A 384 22.87 -25.88 24.19
N LYS A 385 23.15 -26.68 25.23
CA LYS A 385 22.89 -28.13 25.29
C LYS A 385 22.00 -28.54 26.44
#